data_AF-A0A5S4FA93-F1
#
_entry.id   AF-A0A5S4FA93-F1
#
_cell.length_a   1.000
_cell.length_b   1.000
_cell.length_c   1.000
_cell.angle_alpha   90.00
_cell.angle_beta   90.00
_cell.angle_gamma   90.00
#
_symmetry.space_group_name_H-M   'P 1'
#
loop_
_entity.id
_entity.type
_entity.pdbx_description
1 polymer ?
#
loop_
_entity_poly.entity_id
_entity_poly.type
_entity_poly.pdbx_seq_one_letter_code
_entity_poly.pdbx_strand_id
1 'polypeptide(L)'
;MSTEVRRVPLDFDAPLGAVWRGYVMPDELQLPPCPACRHGFTSAREWLEALAYLLLMLPNETPAAAARKRAHGRSAAMHPFLASLMERPGQRPSDDIEGLTAGLAGRPPRHGDHDDHDVWNATRAIVSAAGLDPDVWGICGRCGGNARIEAYPGQREQADAWQPTPPPPGEGWQLWNTAGDPVPATPVFAKADELVDHLVRHDGYREAAARQIVASGGSAGSLWMIGGQMLHADRDADRIAELRRPESEG
;
A
#
# COMPACT_ATOMS: atom_id res chain seq x y z
N MET A 1 8.71 8.30 -8.90
CA MET A 1 7.64 7.38 -9.35
C MET A 1 8.25 6.46 -10.39
N SER A 2 8.04 5.15 -10.26
CA SER A 2 8.60 4.17 -11.20
C SER A 2 8.04 4.40 -12.61
N THR A 3 8.88 4.27 -13.63
CA THR A 3 8.52 4.42 -15.04
C THR A 3 9.10 3.29 -15.87
N GLU A 4 8.40 2.90 -16.93
CA GLU A 4 8.82 1.86 -17.87
C GLU A 4 8.66 2.35 -19.31
N VAL A 5 9.62 2.06 -20.17
CA VAL A 5 9.51 2.32 -21.61
C VAL A 5 8.97 1.05 -22.28
N ARG A 6 7.81 1.17 -22.91
CA ARG A 6 7.12 0.06 -23.56
C ARG A 6 7.12 0.22 -25.07
N ARG A 7 7.12 -0.92 -25.74
CA ARG A 7 7.05 -1.03 -27.20
C ARG A 7 5.63 -1.41 -27.60
N VAL A 8 4.92 -0.50 -28.26
CA VAL A 8 3.48 -0.61 -28.58
C VAL A 8 3.24 -0.32 -30.06
N PRO A 9 2.11 -0.74 -30.67
CA PRO A 9 1.77 -0.37 -32.04
C PRO A 9 1.81 1.14 -32.27
N LEU A 10 2.19 1.59 -33.46
CA LEU A 10 2.27 3.03 -33.78
C LEU A 10 0.91 3.73 -33.72
N ASP A 11 -0.16 2.96 -33.93
CA ASP A 11 -1.56 3.37 -33.84
C ASP A 11 -2.18 3.05 -32.46
N PHE A 12 -1.36 2.73 -31.46
CA PHE A 12 -1.84 2.45 -30.11
C PHE A 12 -2.39 3.72 -29.44
N ASP A 13 -3.71 3.82 -29.40
CA ASP A 13 -4.45 4.98 -28.91
C ASP A 13 -5.04 4.74 -27.50
N ALA A 14 -4.15 4.58 -26.52
CA ALA A 14 -4.56 4.54 -25.12
C ALA A 14 -4.61 5.96 -24.52
N PRO A 15 -5.65 6.29 -23.73
CA PRO A 15 -5.77 7.60 -23.10
C PRO A 15 -4.58 7.88 -22.17
N LEU A 16 -3.92 9.02 -22.37
CA LEU A 16 -2.79 9.43 -21.53
C LEU A 16 -3.24 9.69 -20.09
N GLY A 17 -2.43 9.23 -19.14
CA GLY A 17 -2.69 9.37 -17.70
C GLY A 17 -3.84 8.50 -17.18
N ALA A 18 -4.39 7.60 -17.98
CA ALA A 18 -5.44 6.67 -17.58
C ALA A 18 -4.96 5.21 -17.63
N VAL A 19 -5.52 4.37 -16.77
CA VAL A 19 -5.16 2.95 -16.71
C VAL A 19 -5.54 2.26 -18.00
N TRP A 20 -4.60 1.54 -18.59
CA TRP A 20 -4.89 0.73 -19.77
C TRP A 20 -5.92 -0.35 -19.44
N ARG A 21 -6.95 -0.50 -20.29
CA ARG A 21 -8.09 -1.40 -20.03
C ARG A 21 -7.68 -2.84 -19.78
N GLY A 22 -6.57 -3.31 -20.35
CA GLY A 22 -6.04 -4.64 -20.07
C GLY A 22 -5.59 -4.84 -18.63
N TYR A 23 -5.31 -3.77 -17.88
CA TYR A 23 -5.02 -3.79 -16.44
C TYR A 23 -6.25 -3.55 -15.56
N VAL A 24 -7.41 -3.23 -16.14
CA VAL A 24 -8.65 -3.03 -15.39
C VAL A 24 -9.45 -4.32 -15.42
N MET A 25 -9.74 -4.86 -14.23
CA MET A 25 -10.64 -6.00 -14.11
C MET A 25 -12.03 -5.62 -14.66
N PRO A 26 -12.60 -6.41 -15.59
CA PRO A 26 -13.93 -6.14 -16.13
C PRO A 26 -15.01 -6.02 -15.06
N ASP A 27 -15.99 -5.15 -15.28
CA ASP A 27 -17.06 -4.89 -14.31
C ASP A 27 -17.89 -6.15 -14.02
N GLU A 28 -18.05 -7.05 -15.00
CA GLU A 28 -18.72 -8.34 -14.82
C GLU A 28 -17.99 -9.27 -13.83
N LEU A 29 -16.70 -9.08 -13.60
CA LEU A 29 -15.91 -9.82 -12.61
C LEU A 29 -15.87 -9.13 -11.24
N GLN A 30 -16.42 -7.92 -11.12
CA GLN A 30 -16.51 -7.24 -9.84
C GLN A 30 -17.69 -7.79 -9.03
N LEU A 31 -17.39 -8.46 -7.92
CA LEU A 31 -18.42 -8.99 -7.06
C LEU A 31 -19.15 -7.86 -6.32
N PRO A 32 -20.49 -7.82 -6.35
CA PRO A 32 -21.26 -6.83 -5.59
C PRO A 32 -21.04 -6.97 -4.08
N PRO A 33 -21.18 -5.86 -3.33
CA PRO A 33 -21.07 -5.90 -1.87
C PRO A 33 -22.16 -6.79 -1.27
N CYS A 34 -21.82 -7.48 -0.19
CA CYS A 34 -22.80 -8.27 0.56
C CYS A 34 -23.84 -7.33 1.20
N PRO A 35 -25.14 -7.52 1.00
CA PRO A 35 -26.16 -6.65 1.59
C PRO A 35 -26.41 -6.94 3.08
N ALA A 36 -25.78 -7.97 3.65
CA ALA A 36 -25.99 -8.39 5.04
C ALA A 36 -24.83 -8.01 5.99
N CYS A 37 -23.71 -7.55 5.45
CA CYS A 37 -22.53 -7.19 6.25
C CYS A 37 -21.65 -6.20 5.48
N ARG A 38 -20.79 -5.47 6.19
CA ARG A 38 -19.84 -4.55 5.55
C ARG A 38 -18.48 -5.19 5.30
N HIS A 39 -17.98 -5.99 6.24
CA HIS A 39 -16.62 -6.54 6.18
C HIS A 39 -16.58 -8.07 6.22
N GLY A 40 -17.70 -8.74 5.93
CA GLY A 40 -17.76 -10.21 5.98
C GLY A 40 -18.13 -10.77 7.36
N PHE A 41 -18.32 -9.91 8.35
CA PHE A 41 -18.65 -10.30 9.71
C PHE A 41 -20.04 -9.80 10.14
N THR A 42 -20.60 -10.44 11.17
CA THR A 42 -21.77 -9.93 11.88
C THR A 42 -21.40 -8.69 12.69
N SER A 43 -22.38 -7.83 13.00
CA SER A 43 -22.14 -6.64 13.82
C SER A 43 -21.54 -6.97 15.20
N ALA A 44 -21.89 -8.11 15.80
CA ALA A 44 -21.32 -8.53 17.10
C ALA A 44 -19.81 -8.79 17.01
N ARG A 45 -19.36 -9.40 15.91
CA ARG A 45 -17.93 -9.64 15.64
C ARG A 45 -17.19 -8.34 15.35
N GLU A 46 -17.78 -7.43 14.58
CA GLU A 46 -17.18 -6.11 14.32
C GLU A 46 -16.97 -5.31 15.61
N TRP A 47 -17.93 -5.37 16.54
CA TRP A 47 -17.77 -4.76 17.88
C TRP A 47 -16.66 -5.42 18.68
N LEU A 48 -16.53 -6.75 18.62
CA LEU A 48 -15.44 -7.45 19.30
C LEU A 48 -14.08 -7.08 18.70
N GLU A 49 -13.97 -6.95 17.38
CA GLU A 49 -12.74 -6.51 16.71
C GLU A 49 -12.36 -5.08 17.11
N ALA A 50 -13.33 -4.17 17.23
CA ALA A 50 -13.09 -2.83 17.73
C ALA A 50 -12.56 -2.84 19.18
N LEU A 51 -13.10 -3.70 20.04
CA LEU A 51 -12.60 -3.88 21.41
C LEU A 51 -11.19 -4.51 21.44
N ALA A 52 -10.93 -5.49 20.58
CA ALA A 52 -9.60 -6.09 20.44
C ALA A 52 -8.58 -5.05 19.96
N TYR A 53 -8.95 -4.17 19.03
CA TYR A 53 -8.11 -3.06 18.59
C TYR A 53 -7.76 -2.13 19.76
N LEU A 54 -8.75 -1.70 20.55
CA LEU A 54 -8.51 -0.87 21.73
C LEU A 54 -7.57 -1.54 22.74
N LEU A 55 -7.74 -2.85 22.96
CA LEU A 55 -6.90 -3.64 23.84
C LEU A 55 -5.44 -3.69 23.34
N LEU A 56 -5.23 -3.90 22.04
CA LEU A 56 -3.91 -3.96 21.43
C LEU A 56 -3.21 -2.60 21.31
N MET A 57 -3.91 -1.47 21.48
CA MET A 57 -3.26 -0.17 21.59
C MET A 57 -2.63 0.09 22.97
N LEU A 58 -3.05 -0.64 24.03
CA LEU A 58 -2.60 -0.36 25.41
C LEU A 58 -1.08 -0.45 25.62
N PRO A 59 -0.32 -1.36 25.00
CA PRO A 59 1.15 -1.39 25.05
C PRO A 59 1.81 -0.07 24.64
N ASN A 60 1.19 0.69 23.74
CA ASN A 60 1.68 2.01 23.33
C ASN A 60 1.43 3.10 24.39
N GLU A 61 0.65 2.80 25.43
CA GLU A 61 0.26 3.74 26.46
C GLU A 61 0.86 3.48 27.83
N THR A 62 1.77 2.51 27.93
CA THR A 62 2.53 2.25 29.15
C THR A 62 3.49 3.41 29.50
N PRO A 63 3.93 3.55 30.77
CA PRO A 63 4.98 4.49 31.14
C PRO A 63 6.26 4.31 30.32
N ALA A 64 6.66 3.06 30.05
CA ALA A 64 7.81 2.76 29.20
C ALA A 64 7.62 3.30 27.78
N ALA A 65 6.46 3.08 27.17
CA ALA A 65 6.14 3.60 25.84
C ALA A 65 6.11 5.14 25.80
N ALA A 66 5.55 5.78 26.82
CA ALA A 66 5.55 7.23 26.96
C ALA A 66 6.98 7.79 27.05
N ALA A 67 7.87 7.14 27.80
CA ALA A 67 9.29 7.53 27.86
C ALA A 67 9.99 7.41 26.50
N ARG A 68 9.76 6.31 25.77
CA ARG A 68 10.27 6.14 24.39
C ARG A 68 9.77 7.24 23.46
N LYS A 69 8.47 7.56 23.49
CA LYS A 69 7.87 8.63 22.66
C LYS A 69 8.58 9.96 22.91
N ARG A 70 8.80 10.34 24.18
CA ARG A 70 9.52 11.58 24.56
C ARG A 70 10.96 11.59 24.05
N ALA A 71 11.68 10.48 24.18
CA ALA A 71 13.07 10.36 23.71
C ALA A 71 13.20 10.59 22.20
N HIS A 72 12.14 10.32 21.43
CA HIS A 72 12.07 10.58 19.98
C HIS A 72 11.40 11.91 19.62
N GLY A 73 11.20 12.81 20.59
CA GLY A 73 10.55 14.10 20.38
C GLY A 73 9.06 14.00 20.01
N ARG A 74 8.42 12.85 20.27
CA ARG A 74 6.99 12.61 19.99
C ARG A 74 6.13 12.93 21.22
N SER A 75 4.87 13.25 20.98
CA SER A 75 3.88 13.42 22.05
C SER A 75 3.76 12.14 22.88
N ALA A 76 3.85 12.30 24.20
CA ALA A 76 3.53 11.27 25.18
C ALA A 76 2.18 11.53 25.85
N ALA A 77 1.26 12.21 25.15
CA ALA A 77 -0.15 12.19 25.51
C ALA A 77 -0.71 10.78 25.26
N MET A 78 -1.73 10.42 26.03
CA MET A 78 -2.43 9.15 25.82
C MET A 78 -3.33 9.24 24.58
N HIS A 79 -3.49 8.13 23.87
CA HIS A 79 -4.44 8.05 22.77
C HIS A 79 -5.85 8.51 23.22
N PRO A 80 -6.54 9.39 22.47
CA PRO A 80 -7.83 9.96 22.90
C PRO A 80 -8.92 8.93 23.25
N PHE A 81 -8.99 7.84 22.48
CA PHE A 81 -9.93 6.74 22.74
C PHE A 81 -9.67 6.00 24.06
N LEU A 82 -8.44 6.03 24.56
CA LEU A 82 -8.06 5.38 25.82
C LEU A 82 -8.09 6.37 26.99
N ALA A 83 -7.76 7.64 26.74
CA ALA A 83 -7.71 8.70 27.76
C ALA A 83 -9.06 8.94 28.46
N SER A 84 -10.16 8.60 27.78
CA SER A 84 -11.53 8.77 28.25
C SER A 84 -12.26 7.44 28.51
N LEU A 85 -11.53 6.32 28.53
CA LEU A 85 -12.14 5.00 28.65
C LEU A 85 -12.62 4.72 30.09
N MET A 86 -13.93 4.89 30.32
CA MET A 86 -14.63 4.65 31.59
C MET A 86 -13.94 5.29 32.82
N GLU A 87 -14.16 4.72 34.01
CA GLU A 87 -13.68 5.10 35.36
C GLU A 87 -12.14 5.16 35.53
N ARG A 88 -11.37 5.34 34.44
CA ARG A 88 -9.91 5.42 34.44
C ARG A 88 -9.39 6.64 33.65
N PRO A 89 -9.97 7.85 33.82
CA PRO A 89 -9.54 9.00 33.04
C PRO A 89 -8.06 9.33 33.30
N GLY A 90 -7.26 9.30 32.24
CA GLY A 90 -5.82 9.63 32.30
C GLY A 90 -4.92 8.58 32.99
N GLN A 91 -5.44 7.45 33.44
CA GLN A 91 -4.63 6.39 34.04
C GLN A 91 -3.97 5.52 32.97
N ARG A 92 -2.63 5.48 32.95
CA ARG A 92 -1.88 4.61 32.03
C ARG A 92 -1.97 3.13 32.45
N PRO A 93 -2.04 2.20 31.49
CA PRO A 93 -1.85 0.77 31.78
C PRO A 93 -0.44 0.51 32.31
N SER A 94 -0.29 -0.50 33.15
CA SER A 94 1.01 -1.03 33.59
C SER A 94 1.70 -1.83 32.47
N ASP A 95 3.01 -2.03 32.60
CA ASP A 95 3.84 -2.69 31.57
C ASP A 95 3.47 -4.18 31.36
N ASP A 96 2.81 -4.83 32.33
CA ASP A 96 2.34 -6.21 32.21
C ASP A 96 1.29 -6.43 31.10
N ILE A 97 0.65 -5.34 30.62
CA ILE A 97 -0.28 -5.40 29.49
C ILE A 97 0.39 -5.95 28.22
N GLU A 98 1.69 -5.74 28.05
CA GLU A 98 2.46 -6.24 26.91
C GLU A 98 2.40 -7.78 26.82
N GLY A 99 2.40 -8.46 27.98
CA GLY A 99 2.31 -9.92 28.03
C GLY A 99 0.94 -10.43 27.58
N LEU A 100 -0.13 -9.77 28.00
CA LEU A 100 -1.50 -10.13 27.60
C LEU A 100 -1.71 -9.92 26.09
N THR A 101 -1.34 -8.74 25.57
CA THR A 101 -1.56 -8.43 24.15
C THR A 101 -0.69 -9.28 23.23
N ALA A 102 0.56 -9.56 23.63
CA ALA A 102 1.41 -10.49 22.88
C ALA A 102 0.84 -11.91 22.87
N GLY A 103 0.28 -12.38 24.00
CA GLY A 103 -0.38 -13.68 24.10
C GLY A 103 -1.61 -13.78 23.20
N LEU A 104 -2.45 -12.74 23.17
CA LEU A 104 -3.63 -12.68 22.30
C LEU A 104 -3.28 -12.58 20.81
N ALA A 105 -2.28 -11.77 20.46
CA ALA A 105 -1.80 -11.62 19.09
C ALA A 105 -1.04 -12.85 18.58
N GLY A 106 -0.57 -13.72 19.48
CA GLY A 106 0.29 -14.86 19.18
C GLY A 106 1.75 -14.49 18.91
N ARG A 107 2.13 -13.22 19.12
CA ARG A 107 3.49 -12.70 18.94
C ARG A 107 3.69 -11.37 19.68
N PRO A 108 4.95 -11.00 20.00
CA PRO A 108 5.22 -9.67 20.52
C PRO A 108 4.95 -8.57 19.47
N PRO A 109 4.65 -7.32 19.92
CA PRO A 109 4.45 -6.19 19.02
C PRO A 109 5.70 -5.88 18.19
N ARG A 110 5.52 -5.49 16.92
CA ARG A 110 6.62 -5.09 16.03
C ARG A 110 6.84 -3.59 16.14
N HIS A 111 8.08 -3.16 16.39
CA HIS A 111 8.40 -1.74 16.58
C HIS A 111 7.54 -1.05 17.66
N GLY A 112 7.04 -1.81 18.62
CA GLY A 112 6.17 -1.33 19.69
C GLY A 112 4.69 -1.26 19.32
N ASP A 113 4.27 -1.72 18.13
CA ASP A 113 2.88 -1.66 17.70
C ASP A 113 2.32 -3.01 17.22
N HIS A 114 1.00 -3.10 17.22
CA HIS A 114 0.22 -4.22 16.70
C HIS A 114 -0.44 -3.81 15.36
N ASP A 115 -0.60 -4.77 14.46
CA ASP A 115 -1.24 -4.56 13.16
C ASP A 115 -2.59 -5.29 13.04
N ASP A 116 -3.25 -5.19 11.89
CA ASP A 116 -4.57 -5.80 11.65
C ASP A 116 -4.55 -7.33 11.79
N HIS A 117 -3.40 -7.98 11.54
CA HIS A 117 -3.26 -9.41 11.74
C HIS A 117 -3.26 -9.74 13.25
N ASP A 118 -2.66 -8.90 14.07
CA ASP A 118 -2.71 -9.07 15.53
C ASP A 118 -4.14 -8.89 16.07
N VAL A 119 -4.89 -7.94 15.52
CA VAL A 119 -6.31 -7.73 15.86
C VAL A 119 -7.12 -8.97 15.48
N TRP A 120 -6.91 -9.50 14.29
CA TRP A 120 -7.54 -10.74 13.83
C TRP A 120 -7.27 -11.90 14.80
N ASN A 121 -6.00 -12.12 15.15
CA ASN A 121 -5.57 -13.19 16.06
C ASN A 121 -6.15 -13.02 17.47
N ALA A 122 -6.06 -11.80 18.02
CA ALA A 122 -6.61 -11.48 19.34
C ALA A 122 -8.12 -11.73 19.39
N THR A 123 -8.84 -11.33 18.35
CA THR A 123 -10.29 -11.54 18.28
C THR A 123 -10.62 -13.03 18.20
N ARG A 124 -9.88 -13.82 17.40
CA ARG A 124 -10.02 -15.28 17.38
C ARG A 124 -9.72 -15.91 18.73
N ALA A 125 -8.67 -15.46 19.42
CA ALA A 125 -8.30 -15.95 20.75
C ALA A 125 -9.38 -15.68 21.79
N ILE A 126 -9.98 -14.48 21.79
CA ILE A 126 -11.08 -14.13 22.70
C ILE A 126 -12.32 -15.01 22.44
N VAL A 127 -12.68 -15.22 21.17
CA VAL A 127 -13.82 -16.08 20.80
C VAL A 127 -13.58 -17.53 21.23
N SER A 128 -12.37 -18.05 20.98
CA SER A 128 -11.97 -19.40 21.42
C SER A 128 -12.01 -19.54 22.94
N ALA A 129 -11.51 -18.55 23.68
CA ALA A 129 -11.55 -18.53 25.15
C ALA A 129 -12.98 -18.49 25.71
N ALA A 130 -13.94 -17.96 24.96
CA ALA A 130 -15.36 -18.00 25.30
C ALA A 130 -16.04 -19.33 24.98
N GLY A 131 -15.31 -20.33 24.45
CA GLY A 131 -15.85 -21.64 24.09
C GLY A 131 -16.58 -21.68 22.74
N LEU A 132 -16.36 -20.68 21.89
CA LEU A 132 -16.97 -20.57 20.57
C LEU A 132 -15.95 -20.90 19.48
N ASP A 133 -16.43 -21.41 18.34
CA ASP A 133 -15.57 -21.67 17.18
C ASP A 133 -15.27 -20.35 16.44
N PRO A 134 -14.00 -19.89 16.39
CA PRO A 134 -13.63 -18.64 15.73
C PRO A 134 -13.75 -18.67 14.20
N ASP A 135 -13.85 -19.85 13.57
CA ASP A 135 -14.04 -19.98 12.13
C ASP A 135 -15.53 -19.99 11.72
N VAL A 136 -16.43 -20.02 12.71
CA VAL A 136 -17.89 -20.01 12.50
C VAL A 136 -18.54 -18.79 13.14
N TRP A 137 -18.19 -18.50 14.39
CA TRP A 137 -18.84 -17.45 15.17
C TRP A 137 -18.56 -16.08 14.58
N GLY A 138 -19.64 -15.35 14.33
CA GLY A 138 -19.54 -13.97 13.88
C GLY A 138 -19.14 -13.81 12.41
N ILE A 139 -18.95 -14.90 11.66
CA ILE A 139 -18.79 -14.88 10.21
C ILE A 139 -20.16 -14.65 9.55
N CYS A 140 -20.23 -13.79 8.53
CA CYS A 140 -21.46 -13.56 7.80
C CYS A 140 -21.86 -14.80 7.01
N GLY A 141 -22.95 -15.47 7.39
CA GLY A 141 -23.44 -16.67 6.70
C GLY A 141 -23.84 -16.45 5.23
N ARG A 142 -24.11 -15.21 4.80
CA ARG A 142 -24.48 -14.90 3.41
C ARG A 142 -23.29 -14.87 2.45
N CYS A 143 -22.16 -14.32 2.89
CA CYS A 143 -20.96 -14.20 2.05
C CYS A 143 -19.79 -15.08 2.50
N GLY A 144 -19.96 -15.80 3.62
CA GLY A 144 -18.92 -16.66 4.18
C GLY A 144 -17.65 -15.90 4.55
N GLY A 145 -17.75 -14.67 5.05
CA GLY A 145 -16.57 -13.86 5.41
C GLY A 145 -16.01 -12.97 4.29
N ASN A 146 -16.50 -13.08 3.05
CA ASN A 146 -15.87 -12.40 1.90
C ASN A 146 -16.29 -10.94 1.69
N ALA A 147 -17.26 -10.43 2.46
CA ALA A 147 -17.89 -9.11 2.31
C ALA A 147 -18.54 -8.82 0.94
N ARG A 148 -18.44 -9.75 -0.01
CA ARG A 148 -18.95 -9.67 -1.38
C ARG A 148 -19.60 -11.00 -1.76
N ILE A 149 -20.61 -10.94 -2.62
CA ILE A 149 -21.35 -12.12 -3.09
C ILE A 149 -21.21 -12.24 -4.60
N GLU A 150 -21.30 -13.46 -5.11
CA GLU A 150 -21.34 -13.67 -6.56
C GLU A 150 -22.69 -13.20 -7.11
N ALA A 151 -22.65 -12.47 -8.23
CA ALA A 151 -23.82 -12.14 -9.03
C ALA A 151 -24.31 -13.34 -9.85
N TYR A 152 -23.40 -14.25 -10.21
CA TYR A 152 -23.67 -15.50 -10.92
C TYR A 152 -22.70 -16.60 -10.46
N PRO A 153 -23.08 -17.89 -10.51
CA PRO A 153 -22.20 -18.98 -10.07
C PRO A 153 -20.85 -18.99 -10.79
N GLY A 154 -19.76 -19.02 -10.03
CA GLY A 154 -18.39 -19.08 -10.56
C GLY A 154 -17.78 -17.72 -10.90
N GLN A 155 -18.47 -16.61 -10.62
CA GLN A 155 -17.91 -15.27 -10.80
C GLN A 155 -16.61 -15.08 -10.02
N ARG A 156 -16.52 -15.59 -8.78
CA ARG A 156 -15.32 -15.46 -7.94
C ARG A 156 -14.14 -16.19 -8.54
N GLU A 157 -14.34 -17.43 -8.98
CA GLU A 157 -13.29 -18.21 -9.63
C GLU A 157 -12.79 -17.52 -10.90
N GLN A 158 -13.68 -16.93 -11.69
CA GLN A 158 -13.30 -16.13 -12.86
C GLN A 158 -12.53 -14.87 -12.48
N ALA A 159 -12.95 -14.17 -11.43
CA ALA A 159 -12.26 -12.98 -10.92
C ALA A 159 -10.87 -13.32 -10.38
N ASP A 160 -10.74 -14.41 -9.62
CA ASP A 160 -9.46 -14.91 -9.08
C ASP A 160 -8.52 -15.42 -10.18
N ALA A 161 -9.07 -15.98 -11.27
CA ALA A 161 -8.33 -16.43 -12.43
C ALA A 161 -7.97 -15.31 -13.41
N TRP A 162 -8.58 -14.12 -13.28
CA TRP A 162 -8.32 -13.01 -14.18
C TRP A 162 -6.87 -12.54 -14.06
N GLN A 163 -6.23 -12.35 -15.20
CA GLN A 163 -4.87 -11.82 -15.29
C GLN A 163 -4.87 -10.56 -16.14
N PRO A 164 -4.14 -9.52 -15.72
CA PRO A 164 -4.00 -8.33 -16.54
C PRO A 164 -3.33 -8.66 -17.86
N THR A 165 -3.82 -8.05 -18.93
CA THR A 165 -3.24 -8.19 -20.28
C THR A 165 -2.41 -6.95 -20.59
N PRO A 166 -1.09 -7.08 -20.84
CA PRO A 166 -0.25 -5.95 -21.23
C PRO A 166 -0.72 -5.37 -22.57
N PRO A 167 -0.36 -4.11 -22.89
CA PRO A 167 -0.59 -3.60 -24.24
C PRO A 167 0.09 -4.50 -25.27
N PRO A 168 -0.48 -4.65 -26.49
CA PRO A 168 0.14 -5.45 -27.53
C PRO A 168 1.55 -4.93 -27.84
N PRO A 169 2.51 -5.81 -28.16
CA PRO A 169 3.83 -5.37 -28.58
C PRO A 169 3.74 -4.69 -29.95
N GLY A 170 4.60 -3.70 -30.19
CA GLY A 170 4.72 -3.05 -31.50
C GLY A 170 5.99 -2.24 -31.66
N GLU A 171 6.11 -1.50 -32.75
CA GLU A 171 7.36 -0.81 -33.10
C GLU A 171 7.53 0.54 -32.40
N GLY A 172 6.45 1.15 -31.93
CA GLY A 172 6.44 2.45 -31.29
C GLY A 172 7.09 2.46 -29.91
N TRP A 173 7.43 3.66 -29.44
CA TRP A 173 8.08 3.93 -28.17
C TRP A 173 7.17 4.79 -27.30
N GLN A 174 6.90 4.36 -26.07
CA GLN A 174 6.03 5.08 -25.16
C GLN A 174 6.55 4.94 -23.72
N LEU A 175 6.56 6.05 -22.97
CA LEU A 175 6.85 6.00 -21.53
C LEU A 175 5.56 5.74 -20.75
N TRP A 176 5.64 4.89 -19.74
CA TRP A 176 4.55 4.53 -18.84
C TRP A 176 4.94 4.82 -17.40
N ASN A 177 3.99 5.31 -16.60
CA ASN A 177 4.14 5.33 -15.15
C ASN A 177 3.65 4.00 -14.59
N THR A 178 4.47 3.36 -13.77
CA THR A 178 4.23 2.03 -13.19
C THR A 178 4.19 2.06 -11.67
N ALA A 179 4.16 3.26 -11.06
CA ALA A 179 3.84 3.42 -9.65
C ALA A 179 2.34 3.19 -9.44
N GLY A 180 1.96 1.94 -9.19
CA GLY A 180 0.56 1.50 -9.12
C GLY A 180 0.10 0.88 -10.44
N ASP A 181 -1.15 1.16 -10.83
CA ASP A 181 -1.69 0.65 -12.09
C ASP A 181 -1.01 1.33 -13.29
N PRO A 182 -0.51 0.57 -14.29
CA PRO A 182 0.24 1.15 -15.41
C PRO A 182 -0.60 2.11 -16.26
N VAL A 183 -0.10 3.35 -16.40
CA VAL A 183 -0.72 4.38 -17.25
C VAL A 183 0.27 4.88 -18.31
N PRO A 184 -0.16 5.10 -19.57
CA PRO A 184 0.66 5.77 -20.57
C PRO A 184 0.95 7.22 -20.12
N ALA A 185 2.23 7.59 -20.05
CA ALA A 185 2.66 8.93 -19.66
C ALA A 185 2.88 9.84 -20.88
N THR A 186 3.20 9.26 -22.04
CA THR A 186 3.49 9.99 -23.29
C THR A 186 2.69 9.44 -24.47
N PRO A 187 2.56 10.20 -25.57
CA PRO A 187 2.17 9.63 -26.86
C PRO A 187 3.11 8.51 -27.32
N VAL A 188 2.71 7.80 -28.38
CA VAL A 188 3.55 6.81 -29.06
C VAL A 188 4.43 7.51 -30.10
N PHE A 189 5.72 7.19 -30.09
CA PHE A 189 6.70 7.73 -31.02
C PHE A 189 7.26 6.63 -31.92
N ALA A 190 7.58 6.94 -33.18
CA ALA A 190 8.13 5.95 -34.10
C ALA A 190 9.58 5.61 -33.77
N LYS A 191 10.31 6.56 -33.18
CA LYS A 191 11.73 6.43 -32.85
C LYS A 191 12.00 6.72 -31.38
N ALA A 192 13.02 6.04 -30.84
CA ALA A 192 13.51 6.29 -29.49
C ALA A 192 13.93 7.76 -29.27
N ASP A 193 14.59 8.38 -30.26
CA ASP A 193 15.02 9.77 -30.17
C ASP A 193 13.84 10.77 -30.10
N GLU A 194 12.70 10.44 -30.71
CA GLU A 194 11.50 11.28 -30.62
C GLU A 194 10.89 11.25 -29.21
N LEU A 195 10.94 10.08 -28.55
CA LEU A 195 10.57 9.98 -27.13
C LEU A 195 11.53 10.78 -26.24
N VAL A 196 12.85 10.66 -26.47
CA VAL A 196 13.86 11.46 -25.73
C VAL A 196 13.59 12.96 -25.87
N ASP A 197 13.37 13.43 -27.09
CA ASP A 197 13.03 14.82 -27.40
C ASP A 197 11.78 15.29 -26.64
N HIS A 198 10.75 14.43 -26.57
CA HIS A 198 9.53 14.74 -25.84
C HIS A 198 9.78 14.88 -24.34
N LEU A 199 10.49 13.92 -23.74
CA LEU A 199 10.80 13.92 -22.31
C LEU A 199 11.58 15.18 -21.90
N VAL A 200 12.50 15.63 -22.76
CA VAL A 200 13.29 16.85 -22.51
C VAL A 200 12.43 18.11 -22.63
N ARG A 201 11.64 18.23 -23.71
CA ARG A 201 10.89 19.47 -24.00
C ARG A 201 9.65 19.65 -23.14
N HIS A 202 8.98 18.57 -22.78
CA HIS A 202 7.64 18.60 -22.16
C HIS A 202 7.63 18.10 -20.72
N ASP A 203 8.46 17.11 -20.37
CA ASP A 203 8.43 16.47 -19.05
C ASP A 203 9.57 16.89 -18.12
N GLY A 204 10.44 17.79 -18.59
CA GLY A 204 11.52 18.39 -17.80
C GLY A 204 12.68 17.45 -17.53
N TYR A 205 12.85 16.39 -18.33
CA TYR A 205 14.02 15.52 -18.22
C TYR A 205 15.26 16.22 -18.76
N ARG A 206 16.41 15.91 -18.18
CA ARG A 206 17.69 16.22 -18.82
C ARG A 206 17.99 15.21 -19.91
N GLU A 207 18.65 15.65 -20.98
CA GLU A 207 18.88 14.82 -22.16
C GLU A 207 19.60 13.51 -21.82
N ALA A 208 20.67 13.58 -21.01
CA ALA A 208 21.40 12.39 -20.58
C ALA A 208 20.51 11.39 -19.81
N ALA A 209 19.66 11.90 -18.92
CA ALA A 209 18.73 11.09 -18.14
C ALA A 209 17.61 10.49 -19.00
N ALA A 210 17.03 11.26 -19.93
CA ALA A 210 16.04 10.79 -20.90
C ALA A 210 16.60 9.67 -21.78
N ARG A 211 17.80 9.86 -22.35
CA ARG A 211 18.48 8.82 -23.14
C ARG A 211 18.75 7.56 -22.32
N GLN A 212 19.18 7.73 -21.07
CA GLN A 212 19.42 6.61 -20.17
C GLN A 212 18.15 5.80 -19.91
N ILE A 213 17.02 6.45 -19.59
CA ILE A 213 15.74 5.77 -19.35
C ILE A 213 15.26 5.01 -20.58
N VAL A 214 15.35 5.63 -21.76
CA VAL A 214 14.94 4.99 -23.02
C VAL A 214 15.83 3.79 -23.35
N ALA A 215 17.14 3.87 -23.06
CA ALA A 215 18.06 2.76 -23.26
C ALA A 215 17.91 1.64 -22.21
N SER A 216 17.64 1.97 -20.95
CA SER A 216 17.48 1.00 -19.85
C SER A 216 16.09 0.36 -19.81
N GLY A 217 15.13 0.89 -20.56
CA GLY A 217 13.74 0.43 -20.56
C GLY A 217 12.90 0.95 -19.38
N GLY A 218 13.42 1.88 -18.56
CA GLY A 218 12.71 2.39 -17.40
C GLY A 218 13.60 2.82 -16.22
N SER A 219 12.95 3.17 -15.11
CA SER A 219 13.55 3.57 -13.83
C SER A 219 12.64 3.23 -12.66
N ALA A 220 13.21 2.85 -11.51
CA ALA A 220 12.45 2.62 -10.27
C ALA A 220 11.98 3.93 -9.58
N GLY A 221 12.44 5.10 -10.06
CA GLY A 221 11.89 6.40 -9.66
C GLY A 221 12.09 6.79 -8.20
N SER A 222 13.35 6.76 -7.73
CA SER A 222 13.76 7.12 -6.36
C SER A 222 13.98 8.63 -6.17
N LEU A 223 13.77 9.12 -4.95
CA LEU A 223 14.09 10.48 -4.54
C LEU A 223 15.37 10.50 -3.70
N TRP A 224 16.25 11.47 -3.96
CA TRP A 224 17.49 11.67 -3.22
C TRP A 224 17.53 13.07 -2.62
N MET A 225 17.93 13.16 -1.36
CA MET A 225 18.28 14.44 -0.73
C MET A 225 19.79 14.58 -0.74
N ILE A 226 20.33 15.56 -1.48
CA ILE A 226 21.77 15.85 -1.53
C ILE A 226 21.95 17.36 -1.34
N GLY A 227 22.73 17.77 -0.33
CA GLY A 227 23.00 19.19 -0.06
C GLY A 227 21.75 20.04 0.21
N GLY A 228 20.69 19.45 0.76
CA GLY A 228 19.41 20.14 1.00
C GLY A 228 18.50 20.28 -0.23
N GLN A 229 18.92 19.79 -1.39
CA GLN A 229 18.09 19.73 -2.60
C GLN A 229 17.48 18.35 -2.76
N MET A 230 16.21 18.31 -3.17
CA MET A 230 15.51 17.08 -3.54
C MET A 230 15.72 16.82 -5.04
N LEU A 231 16.30 15.68 -5.37
CA LEU A 231 16.61 15.25 -6.73
C LEU A 231 15.84 13.98 -7.07
N HIS A 232 15.40 13.89 -8.32
CA HIS A 232 14.71 12.75 -8.89
C HIS A 232 15.72 11.84 -9.59
N ALA A 233 15.88 10.60 -9.13
CA ALA A 233 16.87 9.66 -9.68
C ALA A 233 16.68 9.40 -11.19
N ASP A 234 15.46 9.50 -11.68
CA ASP A 234 15.09 9.34 -13.08
C ASP A 234 15.34 10.60 -13.93
N ARG A 235 15.29 11.80 -13.35
CA ARG A 235 15.43 13.07 -14.10
C ARG A 235 16.80 13.72 -13.94
N ASP A 236 17.49 13.37 -12.86
CA ASP A 236 18.70 14.03 -12.36
C ASP A 236 19.89 13.06 -12.23
N ALA A 237 19.88 11.95 -12.96
CA ALA A 237 20.88 10.88 -12.85
C ALA A 237 22.33 11.39 -13.02
N ASP A 238 22.53 12.29 -13.98
CA ASP A 238 23.79 13.00 -14.23
C ASP A 238 24.20 13.87 -13.04
N ARG A 239 23.29 14.66 -12.45
CA ARG A 239 23.60 15.47 -11.26
C ARG A 239 23.91 14.64 -10.04
N ILE A 240 23.18 13.55 -9.85
CA ILE A 240 23.42 12.64 -8.74
C ILE A 240 24.81 12.01 -8.91
N ALA A 241 25.22 11.66 -10.13
CA ALA A 241 26.56 11.15 -10.41
C ALA A 241 27.65 12.22 -10.17
N GLU A 242 27.42 13.47 -10.57
CA GLU A 242 28.33 14.59 -10.28
C GLU A 242 28.51 14.82 -8.78
N LEU A 243 27.40 14.89 -8.02
CA LEU A 243 27.42 15.15 -6.58
C LEU A 243 27.94 13.96 -5.76
N ARG A 244 27.96 12.76 -6.32
CA ARG A 244 28.53 11.55 -5.68
C ARG A 244 30.03 11.43 -5.87
N ARG A 245 30.67 12.18 -6.77
CA ARG A 245 32.12 12.18 -6.88
C ARG A 245 32.69 12.80 -5.59
N PRO A 246 33.46 12.05 -4.77
CA PRO A 246 34.10 12.65 -3.61
C PRO A 246 35.06 13.75 -4.09
N GLU A 247 35.18 14.82 -3.30
CA GLU A 247 36.25 15.82 -3.40
C GLU A 247 37.62 15.20 -3.04
N SER A 248 38.03 14.18 -3.78
CA SER A 248 39.36 13.58 -3.69
C SER A 248 40.12 13.88 -4.97
N GLU A 249 40.40 15.17 -5.19
CA GLU A 249 41.46 15.68 -6.07
C GLU A 249 41.58 17.20 -5.81
N GLY A 250 42.30 17.54 -4.74
CA GLY A 250 42.63 18.90 -4.32
C GLY A 250 43.72 18.87 -3.27
#